data_AF-A0AAW6RKW0-F1
#
_entry.id   AF-A0AAW6RKW0-F1
#
_cell.length_a   1.000
_cell.length_b   1.000
_cell.length_c   1.000
_cell.angle_alpha   90.00
_cell.angle_beta   90.00
_cell.angle_gamma   90.00
#
_symmetry.space_group_name_H-M   'P 1'
#
loop_
_entity.id
_entity.type
_entity.pdbx_description
1 polymer ?
#
loop_
_entity_poly.entity_id
_entity_poly.type
_entity_poly.pdbx_seq_one_letter_code
_entity_poly.pdbx_strand_id
1 'polypeptide(L)'
;QALGDMLSRNGELAPIKMNEAMQYYGFNPTRVVNVVDEEKSTIAYFSSGRLMDIDHYVLRADAKELPPIFRIPQLVRNTTYVSDEFIARVNECKLTGFRFQPLP
;
A
#
# COMPACT_ATOMS: atom_id res chain seq x y z
N GLN A 1 1.69 -17.03 10.52
CA GLN A 1 2.61 -16.34 9.58
C GLN A 1 2.88 -14.93 10.10
N ALA A 2 4.08 -14.40 9.89
CA ALA A 2 4.56 -13.13 10.49
C ALA A 2 3.68 -11.89 10.26
N LEU A 3 3.06 -11.78 9.07
CA LEU A 3 2.18 -10.68 8.68
C LEU A 3 0.70 -11.09 8.61
N GLY A 4 0.36 -12.32 9.00
CA GLY A 4 -0.94 -12.92 8.69
C GLY A 4 -2.13 -12.12 9.24
N ASP A 5 -2.01 -11.58 10.44
CA ASP A 5 -3.04 -10.78 11.09
C ASP A 5 -3.17 -9.37 10.49
N MET A 6 -2.07 -8.78 10.02
CA MET A 6 -2.07 -7.49 9.31
C MET A 6 -2.66 -7.63 7.91
N LEU A 7 -2.37 -8.72 7.19
CA LEU A 7 -2.89 -8.94 5.84
C LEU A 7 -4.37 -9.35 5.86
N SER A 8 -4.75 -10.34 6.66
CA SER A 8 -6.13 -10.87 6.70
C SER A 8 -7.18 -9.84 7.11
N ARG A 9 -6.81 -8.86 7.95
CA ARG A 9 -7.71 -7.77 8.38
C ARG A 9 -7.85 -6.64 7.35
N ASN A 10 -6.93 -6.54 6.39
CA ASN A 10 -6.81 -5.38 5.50
C ASN A 10 -6.88 -5.74 4.00
N GLY A 11 -7.17 -7.00 3.67
CA GLY A 11 -7.29 -7.44 2.29
C GLY A 11 -7.71 -8.89 2.13
N GLU A 12 -7.64 -9.34 0.88
CA GLU A 12 -8.03 -10.68 0.46
C GLU A 12 -6.79 -11.44 -0.02
N LEU A 13 -6.78 -12.76 0.22
CA LEU A 13 -5.72 -13.66 -0.25
C LEU A 13 -6.30 -14.62 -1.28
N ALA A 14 -5.82 -14.54 -2.52
CA ALA A 14 -6.19 -15.45 -3.59
C ALA A 14 -5.07 -16.47 -3.82
N PRO A 15 -5.34 -17.79 -3.74
CA PRO A 15 -4.30 -18.80 -3.95
C PRO A 15 -3.82 -18.80 -5.39
N ILE A 16 -2.50 -18.84 -5.59
CA ILE A 16 -1.88 -18.96 -6.91
C ILE A 16 -1.47 -20.42 -7.10
N LYS A 17 -1.99 -21.06 -8.16
CA LYS A 17 -1.62 -22.43 -8.50
C LYS A 17 -0.27 -22.43 -9.21
N MET A 18 0.71 -23.09 -8.61
CA MET A 18 2.03 -23.33 -9.19
C MET A 18 2.37 -24.81 -9.09
N ASN A 19 3.20 -25.32 -10.01
CA ASN A 19 3.71 -26.68 -9.97
C ASN A 19 4.98 -26.75 -9.10
N GLU A 20 4.86 -26.31 -7.85
CA GLU A 20 5.94 -26.24 -6.87
C GLU A 20 5.39 -26.64 -5.49
N ALA A 21 6.27 -27.08 -4.58
CA ALA A 21 5.86 -27.44 -3.22
C ALA A 21 5.43 -26.23 -2.37
N MET A 22 5.83 -25.02 -2.77
CA MET A 22 5.53 -23.78 -2.06
C MET A 22 4.14 -23.26 -2.45
N GLN A 23 3.37 -22.85 -1.45
CA GLN A 23 2.07 -22.22 -1.67
C GLN A 23 2.20 -20.69 -1.75
N TYR A 24 1.74 -20.13 -2.86
CA TYR A 24 1.74 -18.68 -3.09
C TYR A 24 0.32 -18.12 -3.05
N TYR A 25 0.23 -16.87 -2.61
CA TYR A 25 -1.01 -16.12 -2.58
C TYR A 25 -0.79 -14.74 -3.20
N GLY A 26 -1.72 -14.33 -4.06
CA GLY A 26 -1.87 -12.93 -4.42
C GLY A 26 -2.60 -12.21 -3.28
N PHE A 27 -2.06 -11.09 -2.83
CA PHE A 27 -2.72 -10.25 -1.84
C PHE A 27 -3.38 -9.05 -2.53
N ASN A 28 -4.67 -8.83 -2.27
CA ASN A 28 -5.41 -7.66 -2.70
C ASN A 28 -5.75 -6.79 -1.47
N PRO A 29 -5.03 -5.67 -1.23
CA PRO A 29 -5.43 -4.72 -0.21
C PRO A 29 -6.81 -4.12 -0.53
N THR A 30 -7.74 -4.21 0.42
CA THR A 30 -9.11 -3.70 0.26
C THR A 30 -9.36 -2.40 1.02
N ARG A 31 -8.45 -2.03 1.94
CA ARG A 31 -8.50 -0.75 2.64
C ARG A 31 -8.09 0.37 1.70
N VAL A 32 -9.02 1.27 1.42
CA VAL A 32 -8.77 2.53 0.72
C VAL A 32 -8.93 3.67 1.71
N VAL A 33 -7.91 4.51 1.86
CA VAL A 33 -7.91 5.63 2.81
C VAL A 33 -7.67 6.93 2.05
N ASN A 34 -8.58 7.90 2.23
CA ASN A 34 -8.44 9.22 1.62
C ASN A 34 -7.54 10.11 2.48
N VAL A 35 -6.24 10.10 2.19
CA VAL A 35 -5.22 10.74 3.03
C VAL A 35 -4.55 11.94 2.37
N VAL A 36 -4.75 12.13 1.07
CA VAL A 36 -4.09 13.18 0.28
C VAL A 36 -4.97 14.42 0.24
N ASP A 37 -4.39 15.58 0.58
CA ASP A 37 -4.96 16.90 0.33
C ASP A 37 -4.64 17.27 -1.13
N GLU A 38 -5.54 16.94 -2.05
CA GLU A 38 -5.33 17.12 -3.50
C GLU A 38 -5.13 18.60 -3.89
N GLU A 39 -5.67 19.54 -3.13
CA GLU A 39 -5.52 20.98 -3.42
C GLU A 39 -4.12 21.49 -3.11
N LYS A 40 -3.43 20.84 -2.16
CA LYS A 40 -2.08 21.23 -1.72
C LYS A 40 -0.97 20.29 -2.18
N SER A 41 -1.34 19.12 -2.69
CA SER A 41 -0.40 18.15 -3.24
C SER A 41 -0.09 18.47 -4.69
N THR A 42 1.09 18.05 -5.15
CA THR A 42 1.45 18.16 -6.57
C THR A 42 1.12 16.85 -7.27
N ILE A 43 0.10 16.88 -8.13
CA ILE A 43 -0.35 15.70 -8.88
C ILE A 43 0.19 15.76 -10.30
N ALA A 44 0.87 14.69 -10.72
CA ALA A 44 1.33 14.50 -12.08
C ALA A 44 0.23 13.86 -12.93
N TYR A 45 0.03 14.39 -14.13
CA TYR A 45 -0.94 13.88 -15.09
C TYR A 45 -0.26 13.51 -16.41
N PHE A 46 -0.77 12.47 -17.06
CA PHE A 46 -0.46 12.22 -18.46
C PHE A 46 -1.05 13.32 -19.34
N SER A 47 -0.55 13.46 -20.57
CA SER A 47 -1.14 14.34 -21.59
C SER A 47 -2.61 14.02 -21.90
N SER A 48 -3.07 12.80 -21.58
CA SER A 48 -4.48 12.39 -21.67
C SER A 48 -5.38 12.94 -20.55
N GLY A 49 -4.82 13.63 -19.55
CA GLY A 49 -5.53 14.08 -18.34
C GLY A 49 -5.73 13.00 -17.29
N ARG A 50 -5.28 11.76 -17.53
CA ARG A 50 -5.28 10.70 -16.51
C ARG A 50 -4.21 10.96 -15.46
N LEU A 51 -4.56 10.74 -14.18
CA LEU A 51 -3.61 10.79 -13.07
C LEU A 51 -2.48 9.78 -13.32
N MET A 52 -1.25 10.26 -13.27
CA MET A 52 -0.03 9.48 -13.45
C MET A 52 0.54 9.09 -12.10
N ASP A 53 0.86 10.08 -11.27
CA ASP A 53 1.45 9.91 -9.96
C ASP A 53 1.19 11.16 -9.08
N ILE A 54 1.66 11.15 -7.84
CA ILE A 54 1.70 12.31 -6.95
C ILE A 54 3.16 12.60 -6.66
N ASP A 55 3.67 13.71 -7.20
CA ASP A 55 5.08 14.10 -7.07
C ASP A 55 5.41 14.62 -5.67
N HIS A 56 4.44 15.25 -5.00
CA HIS A 56 4.59 15.74 -3.63
C HIS A 56 3.30 15.56 -2.85
N TYR A 57 3.39 14.88 -1.70
CA TYR A 57 2.25 14.54 -0.87
C TYR A 57 2.05 15.57 0.25
N VAL A 58 0.87 16.18 0.29
CA VAL A 58 0.37 16.86 1.48
C VAL A 58 -0.71 15.98 2.10
N LEU A 59 -0.47 15.48 3.31
CA LEU A 59 -1.42 14.63 4.01
C LEU A 59 -2.49 15.48 4.71
N ARG A 60 -3.74 15.02 4.65
CA ARG A 60 -4.85 15.67 5.33
C ARG A 60 -4.69 15.56 6.84
N ALA A 61 -4.96 16.65 7.57
CA ALA A 61 -4.84 16.67 9.02
C ALA A 61 -5.85 15.77 9.76
N ASP A 62 -6.94 15.37 9.09
CA ASP A 62 -7.96 14.46 9.61
C ASP A 62 -7.58 12.98 9.45
N ALA A 63 -6.53 12.66 8.69
CA ALA A 63 -6.00 11.30 8.54
C ALA A 63 -5.14 10.92 9.77
N LYS A 64 -5.81 10.66 10.90
CA LYS A 64 -5.16 10.41 12.19
C LYS A 64 -4.53 9.02 12.33
N GLU A 65 -5.08 8.02 11.66
CA GLU A 65 -4.62 6.62 11.75
C GLU A 65 -4.60 5.97 10.37
N LEU A 66 -3.47 5.35 10.03
CA LEU A 66 -3.29 4.59 8.79
C LEU A 66 -3.26 3.10 9.14
N PRO A 67 -4.03 2.25 8.44
CA PRO A 67 -3.91 0.81 8.60
C PRO A 67 -2.52 0.33 8.15
N PRO A 68 -2.07 -0.86 8.59
CA PRO A 68 -0.76 -1.40 8.26
C PRO A 68 -0.46 -1.48 6.75
N ILE A 69 -1.49 -1.70 5.94
CA ILE A 69 -1.41 -1.78 4.48
C ILE A 69 -2.71 -1.26 3.87
N PHE A 70 -2.59 -0.40 2.85
CA PHE A 70 -3.73 0.24 2.21
C PHE A 70 -3.40 0.79 0.82
N ARG A 71 -4.43 1.34 0.19
CA ARG A 71 -4.38 2.11 -1.04
C ARG A 71 -4.98 3.50 -0.83
N ILE A 72 -4.64 4.44 -1.69
CA ILE A 72 -5.31 5.76 -1.74
C ILE A 72 -6.20 5.84 -2.98
N PRO A 73 -7.27 6.65 -2.97
CA PRO A 73 -8.21 6.74 -4.11
C PRO A 73 -7.53 7.05 -5.45
N GLN A 74 -6.51 7.90 -5.43
CA GLN A 74 -5.82 8.44 -6.60
C GLN A 74 -5.01 7.36 -7.33
N LEU A 75 -4.36 6.47 -6.57
CA LEU A 75 -3.39 5.48 -7.08
C LEU A 75 -3.77 4.04 -6.75
N VAL A 76 -5.07 3.77 -6.54
CA VAL A 76 -5.60 2.49 -6.06
C VAL A 76 -5.15 1.27 -6.88
N ARG A 77 -4.85 1.44 -8.17
CA ARG A 77 -4.40 0.33 -9.05
C ARG A 77 -2.89 0.16 -9.12
N ASN A 78 -2.13 1.19 -8.79
CA ASN A 78 -0.71 1.26 -9.13
C ASN A 78 0.18 1.13 -7.89
N THR A 79 -0.29 1.61 -6.73
CA THR A 79 0.55 1.77 -5.56
C THR A 79 -0.13 1.20 -4.32
N THR A 80 0.62 0.42 -3.56
CA THR A 80 0.22 -0.04 -2.22
C THR A 80 1.09 0.66 -1.21
N TYR A 81 0.45 1.25 -0.19
CA TYR A 81 1.09 1.97 0.89
C TYR A 81 1.08 1.11 2.14
N VAL A 82 2.07 1.29 2.99
CA VAL A 82 2.21 0.61 4.27
C VAL A 82 2.56 1.61 5.35
N SER A 83 2.15 1.35 6.59
CA SER A 83 2.54 2.16 7.74
C SER A 83 3.91 1.73 8.29
N ASP A 84 4.47 2.56 9.16
CA ASP A 84 5.70 2.23 9.89
C ASP A 84 5.55 0.95 10.73
N GLU A 85 4.36 0.68 11.27
CA GLU A 85 4.07 -0.54 12.02
C GLU A 85 4.27 -1.80 11.17
N PHE A 86 3.83 -1.77 9.91
CA PHE A 86 4.04 -2.89 8.98
C PHE A 86 5.52 -3.08 8.66
N ILE A 87 6.24 -1.98 8.41
CA ILE A 87 7.69 -2.00 8.16
C ILE A 87 8.43 -2.56 9.38
N ALA A 88 8.07 -2.13 10.59
CA ALA A 88 8.64 -2.64 11.83
C ALA A 88 8.45 -4.15 11.94
N ARG A 89 7.23 -4.67 11.71
CA ARG A 89 6.96 -6.10 11.76
C ARG A 89 7.77 -6.90 10.73
N VAL A 90 7.91 -6.38 9.51
CA VAL A 90 8.73 -6.97 8.45
C VAL A 90 10.19 -7.09 8.91
N ASN A 91 10.73 -6.03 9.50
CA ASN A 91 12.11 -5.99 9.98
C ASN A 91 12.33 -6.90 11.21
N GLU A 92 11.43 -6.87 12.19
CA GLU A 92 11.47 -7.74 13.38
C GLU A 92 11.48 -9.22 13.00
N CYS A 93 10.65 -9.58 12.01
CA CYS A 93 10.56 -10.95 11.51
C CYS A 93 11.65 -11.28 10.47
N LYS A 94 12.53 -10.33 10.13
CA LYS A 94 13.62 -10.45 9.16
C LYS A 94 13.14 -10.96 7.79
N LEU A 95 11.95 -10.54 7.37
CA LEU A 95 11.41 -10.94 6.08
C LEU A 95 12.19 -10.26 4.94
N THR A 96 12.51 -11.02 3.90
CA THR A 96 13.26 -10.53 2.73
C THR A 96 12.33 -10.24 1.55
N GLY A 97 12.81 -9.49 0.56
CA GLY A 97 12.08 -9.22 -0.68
C GLY A 97 11.23 -7.95 -0.68
N PHE A 98 11.25 -7.18 0.41
CA PHE A 98 10.64 -5.86 0.47
C PHE A 98 11.66 -4.76 0.13
N ARG A 99 11.22 -3.76 -0.63
CA ARG A 99 11.91 -2.48 -0.80
C ARG A 99 10.90 -1.37 -0.49
N PHE A 100 11.04 -0.76 0.68
CA PHE A 100 10.20 0.38 1.07
C PHE A 100 10.78 1.67 0.53
N GLN A 101 9.89 2.58 0.13
CA GLN A 101 10.24 3.94 -0.29
C GLN A 101 9.44 4.91 0.57
N PRO A 102 10.08 5.91 1.20
CA PRO A 102 9.34 7.00 1.84
C PRO A 102 8.55 7.76 0.78
N LEU A 103 7.49 8.46 1.21
CA LEU A 103 6.77 9.36 0.32
C LEU A 103 7.73 10.48 -0.16
N PRO A 104 7.69 10.83 -1.46
CA PRO A 104 8.49 11.93 -2.02
C PRO A 104 8.02 13.32 -1.57
#